data_AF-A0A0H3KFL3-F1
#
_entry.id   AF-A0A0H3KFL3-F1
#
_cell.length_a   1.000
_cell.length_b   1.000
_cell.length_c   1.000
_cell.angle_alpha   90.00
_cell.angle_beta   90.00
_cell.angle_gamma   90.00
#
_symmetry.space_group_name_H-M   'P 1'
#
loop_
_entity.id
_entity.type
_entity.pdbx_description
1 polymer ?
#
loop_
_entity_poly.entity_id
_entity_poly.type
_entity_poly.pdbx_seq_one_letter_code
_entity_poly.pdbx_strand_id
1 'polypeptide(L)'
;MENAPFEPARSNNDLAQLRAPSLLLDPGRYNHGFYTLGYPVFPSYLPEVPNGAGPVISSGDKVPCDGIWEPVAIEQSKLLGIVPVGDRSSRNNGCFNYFIRDIRAPNLRDATGAVTGTRWRLLWEDRRYADGTVPDESQYFLEPPSSPQPTRDTSAPVRTGDICPVSGEWRTDEYGGKTVRVEAGAAMPDMLVRDNLGELKVHWVTWHLVTRS
;
A
#
# COMPACT_ATOMS: atom_id res chain seq x y z
N MET A 1 15.92 -1.00 5.64
CA MET A 1 14.74 -0.12 5.58
C MET A 1 13.91 -0.64 4.43
N GLU A 2 13.09 -1.65 4.71
CA GLU A 2 12.26 -2.33 3.71
C GLU A 2 10.87 -1.71 3.79
N ASN A 3 10.65 -0.65 3.01
CA ASN A 3 9.30 -0.12 2.84
C ASN A 3 8.51 -1.14 2.03
N ALA A 4 7.22 -1.30 2.34
CA ALA A 4 6.32 -2.05 1.47
C ALA A 4 6.35 -1.43 0.06
N PRO A 5 6.19 -2.22 -1.03
CA PRO A 5 6.16 -1.70 -2.39
C PRO A 5 5.07 -0.62 -2.63
N PHE A 6 4.16 -0.43 -1.66
CA PHE A 6 3.06 0.53 -1.68
C PHE A 6 3.16 1.61 -0.59
N GLU A 7 4.14 1.55 0.31
CA GLU A 7 4.38 2.67 1.21
C GLU A 7 4.92 3.83 0.37
N PRO A 8 4.36 5.05 0.48
CA PRO A 8 4.91 6.22 -0.20
C PRO A 8 6.37 6.33 0.22
N ALA A 9 7.28 6.08 -0.73
CA ALA A 9 8.69 5.98 -0.44
C ALA A 9 9.13 7.26 0.27
N ARG A 10 9.56 7.13 1.54
CA ARG A 10 10.18 8.24 2.30
C ARG A 10 11.43 8.78 1.59
N SER A 11 12.00 8.03 0.64
CA SER A 11 13.16 8.44 -0.15
C SER A 11 12.74 9.10 -1.46
N ASN A 12 13.08 10.38 -1.55
CA ASN A 12 12.96 11.31 -2.68
C ASN A 12 13.88 10.93 -3.86
N ASN A 13 13.75 9.70 -4.38
CA ASN A 13 14.70 9.17 -5.38
C ASN A 13 14.31 9.46 -6.83
N ASP A 14 13.22 10.20 -7.10
CA ASP A 14 12.71 10.47 -8.44
C ASP A 14 12.60 9.21 -9.31
N LEU A 15 12.29 8.04 -8.71
CA LEU A 15 12.19 6.75 -9.39
C LEU A 15 10.78 6.17 -9.25
N ALA A 16 10.32 5.52 -10.31
CA ALA A 16 9.05 4.82 -10.32
C ALA A 16 9.10 3.66 -9.31
N GLN A 17 8.02 3.50 -8.55
CA GLN A 17 7.92 2.46 -7.53
C GLN A 17 7.76 1.08 -8.19
N LEU A 18 6.82 0.97 -9.14
CA LEU A 18 6.57 -0.25 -9.89
C LEU A 18 7.46 -0.27 -11.13
N ARG A 19 8.37 -1.25 -11.17
CA ARG A 19 9.38 -1.44 -12.22
C ARG A 19 9.26 -2.78 -12.94
N ALA A 20 8.64 -3.77 -12.30
CA ALA A 20 8.38 -5.09 -12.87
C ALA A 20 7.07 -5.65 -12.29
N PRO A 21 6.30 -6.45 -13.06
CA PRO A 21 5.09 -7.10 -12.56
C PRO A 21 5.36 -8.02 -11.36
N SER A 22 6.56 -8.61 -11.29
CA SER A 22 6.97 -9.45 -10.16
C SER A 22 6.97 -8.72 -8.81
N LEU A 23 7.07 -7.38 -8.79
CA LEU A 23 6.94 -6.61 -7.54
C LEU A 23 5.53 -6.68 -6.95
N LEU A 24 4.51 -6.90 -7.79
CA LEU A 24 3.12 -7.07 -7.38
C LEU A 24 2.76 -8.55 -7.17
N LEU A 25 3.33 -9.43 -7.99
CA LEU A 25 2.93 -10.84 -8.09
C LEU A 25 3.74 -11.80 -7.20
N ASP A 26 4.74 -11.31 -6.48
CA ASP A 26 5.54 -12.11 -5.54
C ASP A 26 4.87 -12.10 -4.15
N PRO A 27 4.30 -13.23 -3.66
CA PRO A 27 3.68 -13.29 -2.34
C PRO A 27 4.64 -12.96 -1.20
N GLY A 28 5.95 -13.20 -1.38
CA GLY A 28 6.97 -12.86 -0.40
C GLY A 28 7.06 -11.35 -0.12
N ARG A 29 6.65 -10.50 -1.07
CA ARG A 29 6.64 -9.04 -0.95
C ARG A 29 5.58 -8.49 0.00
N TYR A 30 4.63 -9.32 0.40
CA TYR A 30 3.54 -8.94 1.30
C TYR A 30 3.85 -9.27 2.77
N ASN A 31 4.96 -9.97 3.04
CA ASN A 31 5.42 -10.24 4.39
C ASN A 31 6.49 -9.22 4.79
N HIS A 32 6.19 -8.38 5.78
CA HIS A 32 7.10 -7.34 6.29
C HIS A 32 7.74 -7.73 7.63
N GLY A 33 7.70 -9.02 7.99
CA GLY A 33 8.23 -9.56 9.25
C GLY A 33 7.34 -9.28 10.45
N PHE A 34 6.93 -8.02 10.66
CA PHE A 34 6.04 -7.61 11.75
C PHE A 34 4.56 -7.77 11.42
N TYR A 35 4.20 -7.66 10.14
CA TYR A 35 2.84 -7.83 9.64
C TYR A 35 2.86 -8.38 8.22
N THR A 36 1.74 -8.98 7.82
CA THR A 36 1.52 -9.49 6.46
C THR A 36 0.35 -8.76 5.84
N LEU A 37 0.55 -8.17 4.67
CA LEU A 37 -0.53 -7.60 3.87
C LEU A 37 -1.27 -8.73 3.13
N GLY A 38 -2.58 -8.55 2.93
CA GLY A 38 -3.36 -9.50 2.12
C GLY A 38 -2.82 -9.54 0.68
N TYR A 39 -2.59 -10.74 0.17
CA TYR A 39 -2.26 -10.90 -1.25
C TYR A 39 -3.49 -10.52 -2.09
N PRO A 40 -3.34 -9.68 -3.13
CA PRO A 40 -4.47 -9.20 -3.91
C PRO A 40 -5.19 -10.34 -4.61
N VAL A 41 -6.52 -10.31 -4.53
CA VAL A 41 -7.38 -11.18 -5.33
C VAL A 41 -7.59 -10.51 -6.69
N PHE A 42 -6.96 -11.05 -7.72
CA PHE A 42 -7.15 -10.56 -9.08
C PHE A 42 -8.49 -11.07 -9.64
N PRO A 43 -9.26 -10.23 -10.35
CA PRO A 43 -10.46 -10.68 -11.03
C PRO A 43 -10.08 -11.73 -12.09
N SER A 44 -10.97 -12.70 -12.32
CA SER A 44 -10.78 -13.74 -13.36
C SER A 44 -10.76 -13.17 -14.78
N TYR A 45 -11.28 -11.95 -14.94
CA TYR A 45 -11.28 -11.21 -16.18
C TYR A 45 -10.65 -9.83 -15.95
N LEU A 46 -9.62 -9.52 -16.74
CA LEU A 46 -9.02 -8.20 -16.81
C LEU A 46 -9.54 -7.49 -18.07
N PRO A 47 -10.17 -6.31 -17.96
CA PRO A 47 -10.57 -5.55 -19.13
C PRO A 47 -9.33 -5.13 -19.93
N GLU A 48 -9.51 -4.87 -21.22
CA GLU A 48 -8.44 -4.28 -22.04
C GLU A 48 -7.98 -2.95 -21.45
N VAL A 49 -6.68 -2.68 -21.56
CA VAL A 49 -6.12 -1.39 -21.15
C VAL A 49 -6.80 -0.30 -21.97
N PRO A 50 -7.40 0.72 -21.34
CA PRO A 50 -8.02 1.81 -22.07
C PRO A 50 -7.02 2.42 -23.06
N ASN A 51 -7.48 2.77 -24.26
CA ASN A 51 -6.63 3.48 -25.21
C ASN A 51 -6.31 4.87 -24.63
N GLY A 52 -5.12 5.02 -24.04
CA GLY A 52 -4.66 6.22 -23.37
C GLY A 52 -4.59 7.40 -24.35
N ALA A 53 -5.58 8.29 -24.29
CA ALA A 53 -5.61 9.56 -25.01
C ALA A 53 -5.25 10.76 -24.11
N GLY A 54 -4.81 10.50 -22.88
CA GLY A 54 -4.44 11.55 -21.92
C GLY A 54 -3.11 12.24 -22.23
N PRO A 55 -2.76 13.29 -21.47
CA PRO A 55 -1.52 14.03 -21.67
C PRO A 55 -0.28 13.13 -21.51
N VAL A 56 0.79 13.53 -22.21
CA VAL A 56 2.12 12.91 -22.08
C VAL A 56 3.05 13.92 -21.40
N ILE A 57 3.66 13.50 -20.29
CA ILE A 57 4.65 14.29 -19.54
C ILE A 57 6.01 13.59 -19.55
N SER A 58 7.09 14.34 -19.33
CA SER A 58 8.45 13.80 -19.19
C SER A 58 8.85 13.70 -17.72
N SER A 59 9.77 12.80 -17.39
CA SER A 59 10.39 12.77 -16.06
C SER A 59 10.88 14.17 -15.65
N GLY A 60 10.59 14.56 -14.41
CA GLY A 60 10.88 15.89 -13.87
C GLY A 60 9.76 16.92 -14.02
N ASP A 61 8.85 16.73 -14.98
CA ASP A 61 7.66 17.58 -15.14
C ASP A 61 6.71 17.41 -13.96
N LYS A 62 5.94 18.45 -13.65
CA LYS A 62 4.86 18.34 -12.66
C LYS A 62 3.72 17.49 -13.20
N VAL A 63 3.26 16.54 -12.39
CA VAL A 63 2.10 15.72 -12.69
C VAL A 63 0.82 16.57 -12.61
N PRO A 64 -0.02 16.63 -13.66
CA PRO A 64 -1.18 17.53 -13.69
C PRO A 64 -2.38 17.01 -12.89
N CYS A 65 -2.50 15.70 -12.69
CA CYS A 65 -3.63 15.06 -12.04
C CYS A 65 -3.24 13.74 -11.38
N ASP A 66 -4.00 13.38 -10.36
CA ASP A 66 -3.92 12.06 -9.76
C ASP A 66 -4.36 11.01 -10.78
N GLY A 67 -3.74 9.84 -10.78
CA GLY A 67 -4.18 8.77 -11.66
C GLY A 67 -3.12 7.74 -12.00
N ILE A 68 -3.49 6.84 -12.91
CA ILE A 68 -2.63 5.78 -13.43
C ILE A 68 -1.95 6.25 -14.70
N TRP A 69 -0.62 6.20 -14.71
CA TRP A 69 0.23 6.61 -15.80
C TRP A 69 1.05 5.44 -16.30
N GLU A 70 1.16 5.30 -17.61
CA GLU A 70 2.02 4.29 -18.23
C GLU A 70 3.28 4.91 -18.82
N PRO A 71 4.41 4.19 -18.77
CA PRO A 71 5.61 4.61 -19.47
C PRO A 71 5.46 4.32 -20.97
N VAL A 72 5.77 5.30 -21.81
CA VAL A 72 5.70 5.18 -23.27
C VAL A 72 7.05 5.40 -23.93
N ALA A 73 7.43 4.46 -24.80
CA ALA A 73 8.48 4.66 -25.78
C ALA A 73 7.89 5.42 -26.97
N ILE A 74 8.42 6.61 -27.29
CA ILE A 74 8.04 7.32 -28.51
C ILE A 74 9.01 6.88 -29.61
N GLU A 75 8.51 6.08 -30.54
CA GLU A 75 9.24 5.84 -31.79
C GLU A 75 9.06 7.07 -32.69
N GLN A 76 10.16 7.77 -32.97
CA GLN A 76 10.17 8.75 -34.05
C GLN A 76 10.47 7.99 -35.33
N SER A 77 9.49 7.88 -36.21
CA SER A 77 9.69 7.43 -37.59
C SER A 77 10.66 8.38 -38.29
N LYS A 78 11.96 8.02 -38.30
CA LYS A 78 13.01 8.70 -39.08
C LYS A 78 12.94 8.31 -40.57
N LEU A 79 11.76 8.35 -41.17
CA LEU A 79 11.65 8.24 -42.62
C LEU A 79 11.50 9.65 -43.20
N LEU A 80 12.58 10.16 -43.80
CA LEU A 80 12.57 11.27 -44.76
C LEU A 80 12.17 12.67 -44.24
N GLY A 81 12.56 13.04 -43.02
CA GLY A 81 12.67 14.46 -42.62
C GLY A 81 11.37 15.26 -42.53
N ILE A 82 10.22 14.64 -42.76
CA ILE A 82 8.89 15.23 -42.59
C ILE A 82 8.20 14.40 -41.51
N VAL A 83 7.95 15.00 -40.35
CA VAL A 83 7.17 14.36 -39.28
C VAL A 83 5.71 14.75 -39.48
N PRO A 84 4.82 13.83 -39.90
CA PRO A 84 3.39 14.11 -39.88
C PRO A 84 2.96 14.30 -38.43
N VAL A 85 2.26 15.40 -38.14
CA VAL A 85 1.62 15.62 -36.84
C VAL A 85 0.54 14.55 -36.69
N GLY A 86 0.85 13.46 -35.99
CA GLY A 86 -0.09 12.36 -35.75
C GLY A 86 0.54 10.97 -35.73
N ASP A 87 1.72 10.78 -36.31
CA ASP A 87 2.30 9.44 -36.51
C ASP A 87 3.35 9.07 -35.43
N ARG A 88 3.01 9.30 -34.16
CA ARG A 88 3.82 8.85 -33.02
C ARG A 88 3.25 7.52 -32.54
N SER A 89 3.81 6.40 -32.99
CA SER A 89 3.56 5.13 -32.34
C SER A 89 4.20 5.17 -30.94
N SER A 90 3.35 5.20 -29.92
CA SER A 90 3.76 5.03 -28.53
C SER A 90 3.54 3.57 -28.14
N ARG A 91 4.61 2.86 -27.77
CA ARG A 91 4.50 1.52 -27.18
C ARG A 91 4.68 1.63 -25.68
N ASN A 92 3.93 0.83 -24.93
CA ASN A 92 4.18 0.67 -23.50
C ASN A 92 5.61 0.18 -23.27
N ASN A 93 6.31 0.79 -22.31
CA ASN A 93 7.73 0.54 -22.03
C ASN A 93 7.97 0.17 -20.55
N GLY A 94 7.00 -0.45 -19.89
CA GLY A 94 7.14 -0.88 -18.49
C GLY A 94 5.85 -0.79 -17.66
N CYS A 95 6.02 -0.94 -16.35
CA CYS A 95 4.91 -0.98 -15.40
C CYS A 95 4.20 0.36 -15.23
N PHE A 96 2.88 0.30 -15.14
CA PHE A 96 2.05 1.47 -14.83
C PHE A 96 2.31 1.89 -13.39
N ASN A 97 2.23 3.19 -13.11
CA ASN A 97 2.39 3.74 -11.77
C ASN A 97 1.25 4.69 -11.47
N TYR A 98 0.85 4.77 -10.20
CA TYR A 98 -0.06 5.80 -9.74
C TYR A 98 0.73 7.05 -9.37
N PHE A 99 0.40 8.20 -9.97
CA PHE A 99 1.00 9.48 -9.61
C PHE A 99 -0.01 10.36 -8.90
N ILE A 100 0.53 11.19 -7.99
CA ILE A 100 -0.20 12.24 -7.29
C ILE A 100 0.09 13.55 -8.01
N ARG A 101 -0.90 14.44 -8.12
CA ARG A 101 -0.76 15.78 -8.66
C ARG A 101 0.39 16.53 -7.98
N ASP A 102 1.04 17.39 -8.76
CA ASP A 102 2.14 18.29 -8.34
C ASP A 102 3.46 17.62 -7.95
N ILE A 103 3.53 16.28 -7.87
CA ILE A 103 4.83 15.60 -7.77
C ILE A 103 5.60 15.74 -9.09
N ARG A 104 6.91 15.55 -9.02
CA ARG A 104 7.72 15.40 -10.24
C ARG A 104 7.58 13.99 -10.79
N ALA A 105 7.28 13.88 -12.07
CA ALA A 105 7.18 12.60 -12.74
C ALA A 105 8.52 11.84 -12.62
N PRO A 106 8.52 10.57 -12.18
CA PRO A 106 9.74 9.85 -11.89
C PRO A 106 10.46 9.36 -13.16
N ASN A 107 11.72 8.99 -13.01
CA ASN A 107 12.51 8.21 -13.96
C ASN A 107 12.23 6.71 -13.79
N LEU A 108 12.55 5.92 -14.81
CA LEU A 108 12.58 4.46 -14.70
C LEU A 108 13.99 3.98 -14.40
N ARG A 109 14.07 2.88 -13.64
CA ARG A 109 15.30 2.10 -13.50
C ARG A 109 15.09 0.77 -14.22
N ASP A 110 15.93 0.48 -15.19
CA ASP A 110 15.86 -0.77 -15.95
C ASP A 110 16.44 -1.96 -15.15
N ALA A 111 16.39 -3.15 -15.76
CA ALA A 111 16.90 -4.38 -15.15
C ALA A 111 18.42 -4.36 -14.91
N THR A 112 19.18 -3.52 -15.63
CA THR A 112 20.62 -3.33 -15.44
C THR A 112 20.96 -2.35 -14.31
N GLY A 113 19.95 -1.63 -13.82
CA GLY A 113 20.09 -0.61 -12.79
C GLY A 113 20.30 0.79 -13.34
N ALA A 114 20.34 0.97 -14.67
CA ALA A 114 20.48 2.27 -15.30
C ALA A 114 19.20 3.09 -15.14
N VAL A 115 19.36 4.40 -14.88
CA VAL A 115 18.25 5.35 -14.72
C VAL A 115 18.03 6.07 -16.04
N THR A 116 16.81 6.01 -16.55
CA THR A 116 16.45 6.58 -17.85
C THR A 116 15.27 7.54 -17.72
N GLY A 117 15.42 8.72 -18.32
CA GLY A 117 14.33 9.68 -18.49
C GLY A 117 13.18 9.05 -19.26
N THR A 118 11.98 9.12 -18.70
CA THR A 118 10.80 8.40 -19.18
C THR A 118 9.72 9.39 -19.57
N ARG A 119 8.95 9.04 -20.60
CA ARG A 119 7.71 9.73 -20.90
C ARG A 119 6.54 8.93 -20.35
N TRP A 120 5.61 9.63 -19.73
CA TRP A 120 4.47 9.05 -19.04
C TRP A 120 3.20 9.52 -19.72
N ARG A 121 2.33 8.60 -20.10
CA ARG A 121 1.02 8.87 -20.66
C ARG A 121 -0.05 8.56 -19.62
N LEU A 122 -0.99 9.48 -19.43
CA LEU A 122 -2.13 9.25 -18.55
C LEU A 122 -3.06 8.20 -19.19
N LEU A 123 -3.31 7.12 -18.45
CA LEU A 123 -4.29 6.09 -18.81
C LEU A 123 -5.65 6.35 -18.16
N TRP A 124 -5.64 6.78 -16.90
CA TRP A 124 -6.85 6.99 -16.12
C TRP A 124 -6.63 8.09 -15.10
N GLU A 125 -7.46 9.13 -15.14
CA GLU A 125 -7.50 10.19 -14.15
C GLU A 125 -8.33 9.76 -12.94
N ASP A 126 -7.75 9.83 -11.74
CA ASP A 126 -8.51 9.57 -10.52
C ASP A 126 -9.31 10.83 -10.13
N ARG A 127 -10.64 10.71 -10.22
CA ARG A 127 -11.58 11.79 -9.85
C ARG A 127 -12.55 11.36 -8.75
N ARG A 128 -12.36 10.17 -8.16
CA ARG A 128 -13.31 9.58 -7.22
C ARG A 128 -13.54 10.43 -5.98
N TYR A 129 -12.52 11.14 -5.53
CA TYR A 129 -12.56 11.98 -4.32
C TYR A 129 -12.60 13.48 -4.63
N ALA A 130 -12.82 13.86 -5.89
CA ALA A 130 -12.71 15.25 -6.33
C ALA A 130 -13.78 16.17 -5.71
N ASP A 131 -14.91 15.61 -5.29
CA ASP A 131 -16.02 16.32 -4.63
C ASP A 131 -15.99 16.22 -3.09
N GLY A 132 -14.95 15.59 -2.53
CA GLY A 132 -14.81 15.36 -1.10
C GLY A 132 -15.63 14.20 -0.56
N THR A 133 -16.35 13.44 -1.40
CA THR A 133 -17.08 12.24 -1.00
C THR A 133 -16.21 11.01 -1.19
N VAL A 134 -16.19 10.12 -0.20
CA VAL A 134 -15.58 8.80 -0.34
C VAL A 134 -16.68 7.84 -0.81
N PRO A 135 -16.57 7.26 -2.03
CA PRO A 135 -17.54 6.28 -2.48
C PRO A 135 -17.47 5.00 -1.62
N ASP A 136 -18.49 4.15 -1.70
CA ASP A 136 -18.43 2.85 -1.04
C ASP A 136 -17.34 1.96 -1.67
N GLU A 137 -16.25 1.81 -0.93
CA GLU A 137 -15.05 1.04 -1.31
C GLU A 137 -14.95 -0.28 -0.55
N SER A 138 -16.03 -0.70 0.15
CA SER A 138 -16.08 -1.92 0.96
C SER A 138 -15.64 -3.19 0.21
N GLN A 139 -15.93 -3.26 -1.10
CA GLN A 139 -15.54 -4.38 -1.98
C GLN A 139 -14.02 -4.60 -2.12
N TYR A 140 -13.19 -3.57 -1.83
CA TYR A 140 -11.73 -3.68 -1.91
C TYR A 140 -11.10 -4.17 -0.60
N PHE A 141 -11.86 -4.14 0.49
CA PHE A 141 -11.41 -4.71 1.75
C PHE A 141 -11.69 -6.21 1.70
N LEU A 142 -10.63 -7.00 1.58
CA LEU A 142 -10.74 -8.43 1.85
C LEU A 142 -11.28 -8.55 3.28
N GLU A 143 -12.42 -9.24 3.43
CA GLU A 143 -12.81 -9.70 4.75
C GLU A 143 -11.58 -10.38 5.35
N PRO A 144 -11.21 -10.06 6.61
CA PRO A 144 -10.19 -10.82 7.28
C PRO A 144 -10.53 -12.29 7.04
N PRO A 145 -9.57 -13.17 6.67
CA PRO A 145 -9.85 -14.59 6.67
C PRO A 145 -10.57 -14.85 7.96
N SER A 146 -11.75 -15.43 7.88
CA SER A 146 -12.55 -15.71 9.07
C SER A 146 -11.65 -16.59 9.90
N SER A 147 -10.90 -15.95 10.81
CA SER A 147 -10.13 -16.63 11.82
C SER A 147 -11.18 -17.57 12.36
N PRO A 148 -11.02 -18.91 12.23
CA PRO A 148 -12.01 -19.83 12.72
C PRO A 148 -12.34 -19.29 14.09
N GLN A 149 -13.59 -18.81 14.26
CA GLN A 149 -14.03 -18.14 15.47
C GLN A 149 -13.43 -19.00 16.55
N PRO A 150 -12.42 -18.53 17.32
CA PRO A 150 -11.60 -19.42 18.09
C PRO A 150 -12.61 -20.24 18.86
N THR A 151 -12.69 -21.54 18.55
CA THR A 151 -13.59 -22.47 19.22
C THR A 151 -13.35 -22.14 20.66
N ARG A 152 -14.35 -21.51 21.31
CA ARG A 152 -14.20 -20.56 22.44
C ARG A 152 -13.32 -21.12 23.55
N ASP A 153 -12.03 -21.19 23.28
CA ASP A 153 -10.95 -21.51 24.18
C ASP A 153 -10.71 -20.18 24.82
N THR A 154 -11.61 -19.94 25.76
CA THR A 154 -11.88 -18.70 26.46
C THR A 154 -10.77 -18.40 27.47
N SER A 155 -9.55 -18.85 27.15
CA SER A 155 -8.27 -18.72 27.85
C SER A 155 -7.11 -18.45 26.88
N ALA A 156 -7.34 -18.36 25.57
CA ALA A 156 -6.28 -18.03 24.61
C ALA A 156 -5.75 -16.60 24.87
N PRO A 157 -4.42 -16.39 24.82
CA PRO A 157 -3.84 -15.07 24.93
C PRO A 157 -4.26 -14.17 23.76
N VAL A 158 -4.45 -12.88 24.05
CA VAL A 158 -4.94 -11.86 23.10
C VAL A 158 -3.92 -10.73 23.01
N ARG A 159 -3.71 -10.13 21.83
CA ARG A 159 -2.74 -9.04 21.67
C ARG A 159 -3.38 -7.68 21.93
N THR A 160 -2.54 -6.69 22.21
CA THR A 160 -2.94 -5.27 22.23
C THR A 160 -3.65 -4.90 20.91
N GLY A 161 -4.76 -4.17 21.00
CA GLY A 161 -5.59 -3.77 19.85
C GLY A 161 -6.61 -4.81 19.37
N ASP A 162 -6.43 -6.10 19.67
CA ASP A 162 -7.41 -7.13 19.32
C ASP A 162 -8.73 -6.93 20.09
N ILE A 163 -9.84 -7.43 19.56
CA ILE A 163 -11.13 -7.40 20.24
C ILE A 163 -11.14 -8.41 21.40
N CYS A 164 -11.46 -7.92 22.59
CA CYS A 164 -11.57 -8.72 23.80
C CYS A 164 -12.67 -9.79 23.64
N PRO A 165 -12.35 -11.09 23.78
CA PRO A 165 -13.31 -12.16 23.53
C PRO A 165 -14.29 -12.36 24.69
N VAL A 166 -13.92 -12.00 25.91
CA VAL A 166 -14.68 -12.24 27.14
C VAL A 166 -14.41 -11.14 28.16
N SER A 167 -15.47 -10.63 28.80
CA SER A 167 -15.36 -9.68 29.90
C SER A 167 -14.61 -10.30 31.07
N GLY A 168 -13.63 -9.58 31.61
CA GLY A 168 -12.88 -10.07 32.76
C GLY A 168 -11.63 -9.27 33.08
N GLU A 169 -10.87 -9.80 34.03
CA GLU A 169 -9.54 -9.33 34.35
C GLU A 169 -8.51 -10.02 33.47
N TRP A 170 -7.71 -9.22 32.78
CA TRP A 170 -6.65 -9.63 31.88
C TRP A 170 -5.32 -9.12 32.40
N ARG A 171 -4.28 -9.94 32.35
CA ARG A 171 -2.93 -9.62 32.84
C ARG A 171 -1.89 -9.86 31.76
N THR A 172 -0.93 -8.96 31.69
CA THR A 172 0.37 -9.21 31.05
C THR A 172 1.44 -9.31 32.13
N ASP A 173 2.46 -10.12 31.91
CA ASP A 173 3.68 -10.14 32.72
C ASP A 173 4.83 -9.37 32.03
N GLU A 174 4.60 -8.86 30.81
CA GLU A 174 5.56 -8.08 30.06
C GLU A 174 5.72 -6.67 30.68
N TYR A 175 6.92 -6.10 30.59
CA TYR A 175 7.25 -4.74 31.02
C TYR A 175 6.83 -4.38 32.47
N GLY A 176 7.08 -5.30 33.40
CA GLY A 176 6.75 -5.11 34.82
C GLY A 176 5.35 -5.55 35.22
N GLY A 177 4.58 -6.03 34.24
CA GLY A 177 3.27 -6.62 34.43
C GLY A 177 2.18 -5.62 34.75
N LYS A 178 0.97 -5.90 34.26
CA LYS A 178 -0.20 -5.07 34.50
C LYS A 178 -1.45 -5.92 34.41
N THR A 179 -2.41 -5.66 35.30
CA THR A 179 -3.76 -6.23 35.23
C THR A 179 -4.75 -5.13 34.89
N VAL A 180 -5.67 -5.43 33.98
CA VAL A 180 -6.72 -4.52 33.50
C VAL A 180 -8.04 -5.27 33.45
N ARG A 181 -9.15 -4.55 33.57
CA ARG A 181 -10.49 -5.10 33.33
C ARG A 181 -10.98 -4.63 31.97
N VAL A 182 -11.41 -5.56 31.14
CA VAL A 182 -11.84 -5.28 29.77
C VAL A 182 -13.17 -5.99 29.52
N GLU A 183 -14.10 -5.30 28.88
CA GLU A 183 -15.39 -5.86 28.48
C GLU A 183 -15.29 -6.57 27.13
N ALA A 184 -16.06 -7.65 26.95
CA ALA A 184 -16.17 -8.35 25.68
C ALA A 184 -16.58 -7.38 24.57
N GLY A 185 -15.90 -7.45 23.43
CA GLY A 185 -16.12 -6.55 22.30
C GLY A 185 -15.32 -5.24 22.34
N ALA A 186 -14.70 -4.88 23.46
CA ALA A 186 -13.79 -3.73 23.53
C ALA A 186 -12.39 -4.10 22.99
N ALA A 187 -11.66 -3.14 22.45
CA ALA A 187 -10.26 -3.36 22.04
C ALA A 187 -9.35 -3.52 23.28
N MET A 188 -8.40 -4.45 23.20
CA MET A 188 -7.42 -4.68 24.27
C MET A 188 -6.48 -3.46 24.40
N PRO A 189 -6.21 -3.00 25.63
CA PRO A 189 -5.53 -1.72 25.84
C PRO A 189 -4.02 -1.78 25.58
N ASP A 190 -3.45 -0.62 25.27
CA ASP A 190 -2.01 -0.40 25.16
C ASP A 190 -1.30 -0.52 26.51
N MET A 191 -0.08 -1.06 26.49
CA MET A 191 0.82 -1.03 27.64
C MET A 191 1.70 0.23 27.56
N LEU A 192 1.49 1.15 28.50
CA LEU A 192 2.31 2.36 28.63
C LEU A 192 3.39 2.14 29.68
N VAL A 193 4.66 2.23 29.27
CA VAL A 193 5.83 2.02 30.12
C VAL A 193 6.65 3.30 30.15
N ARG A 194 7.08 3.74 31.34
CA ARG A 194 8.01 4.85 31.46
C ARG A 194 9.42 4.36 31.18
N ASP A 195 10.13 5.03 30.27
CA ASP A 195 11.54 4.77 30.04
C ASP A 195 12.44 5.46 31.08
N ASN A 196 13.75 5.23 30.97
CA ASN A 196 14.75 5.78 31.89
C ASN A 196 14.86 7.32 31.84
N LEU A 197 14.22 7.97 30.87
CA LEU A 197 14.14 9.43 30.74
C LEU A 197 12.79 9.97 31.26
N GLY A 198 11.88 9.10 31.71
CA GLY A 198 10.57 9.44 32.28
C GLY A 198 9.44 9.54 31.26
N GLU A 199 9.73 9.36 29.97
CA GLU A 199 8.77 9.42 28.87
C GLU A 199 7.91 8.16 28.79
N LEU A 200 6.61 8.32 28.51
CA LEU A 200 5.69 7.19 28.33
C LEU A 200 5.79 6.65 26.91
N LYS A 201 6.15 5.38 26.79
CA LYS A 201 6.20 4.65 25.52
C LYS A 201 5.11 3.60 25.45
N VAL A 202 4.46 3.51 24.30
CA VAL A 202 3.48 2.47 23.98
C VAL A 202 4.23 1.20 23.61
N HIS A 203 3.86 0.10 24.25
CA HIS A 203 4.34 -1.25 23.96
C HIS A 203 3.17 -2.16 23.61
N TRP A 204 3.38 -2.98 22.59
CA TRP A 204 2.46 -4.01 22.17
C TRP A 204 2.75 -5.27 22.96
N VAL A 205 1.79 -5.70 23.78
CA VAL A 205 1.92 -6.83 24.69
C VAL A 205 0.86 -7.89 24.44
N THR A 206 1.11 -9.06 25.01
CA THR A 206 0.15 -10.16 25.09
C THR A 206 -0.56 -10.14 26.45
N TRP A 207 -1.88 -10.28 26.40
CA TRP A 207 -2.77 -10.30 27.54
C TRP A 207 -3.34 -11.70 27.76
N HIS A 208 -3.35 -12.14 29.02
CA HIS A 208 -3.86 -13.43 29.46
C HIS A 208 -5.05 -13.24 30.40
N LEU A 209 -6.13 -13.98 30.18
CA LEU A 209 -7.30 -13.91 31.06
C LEU A 209 -6.96 -14.50 32.43
N VAL A 210 -7.20 -13.73 33.49
CA VAL A 210 -7.02 -14.13 34.88
C VAL A 210 -8.35 -14.56 35.50
N THR A 211 -9.41 -13.77 35.30
CA THR A 211 -10.72 -14.03 35.89
C THR A 211 -11.83 -13.51 34.99
N ARG A 212 -12.92 -14.27 34.85
CA ARG A 212 -14.11 -13.83 34.09
C ARG A 212 -15.05 -13.04 34.99
N SER A 213 -15.76 -12.10 34.38
CA SER A 213 -16.86 -11.33 34.99
C SER A 213 -18.18 -11.65 34.31
#